data_AF-A0A0N0V0J0-F1
#
_entry.id   AF-A0A0N0V0J0-F1
#
_cell.length_a   1.000
_cell.length_b   1.000
_cell.length_c   1.000
_cell.angle_alpha   90.00
_cell.angle_beta   90.00
_cell.angle_gamma   90.00
#
_symmetry.space_group_name_H-M   'P 1'
#
loop_
_entity.id
_entity.type
_entity.pdbx_description
1 polymer ?
#
loop_
_entity_poly.entity_id
_entity_poly.type
_entity_poly.pdbx_seq_one_letter_code
_entity_poly.pdbx_strand_id
1 'polypeptide(L)'
;VTAVKIIGIDNKGSSPGFDLVSVKALVGAIGPPPSLYLLSVNKIGTGSGKIRGIPLGINCSDDCEESYVEGTEVALSAIPESGSYFETWSGGECSGTGDCVVKLNSDMTITATFTSGSNCEGLYTQKQVDEIISNILCWGDTNNDGKIGLSEAIHALRVTTCIDKKR
;
A
#
# COMPACT_ATOMS: atom_id res chain seq x y z
N VAL A 1 -8.89 -12.29 -32.96
CA VAL A 1 -9.00 -12.30 -34.45
C VAL A 1 -9.46 -10.94 -34.89
N THR A 2 -8.60 -10.13 -35.48
CA THR A 2 -8.90 -8.72 -35.83
C THR A 2 -9.41 -8.56 -37.26
N ALA A 3 -9.28 -9.59 -38.12
CA ALA A 3 -9.89 -9.61 -39.43
C ALA A 3 -10.15 -11.04 -39.91
N VAL A 4 -11.32 -11.26 -40.49
CA VAL A 4 -11.73 -12.49 -41.16
C VAL A 4 -12.09 -12.14 -42.60
N LYS A 5 -11.54 -12.88 -43.57
CA LYS A 5 -11.99 -12.80 -44.96
C LYS A 5 -13.07 -13.84 -45.17
N ILE A 6 -14.30 -13.40 -45.44
CA ILE A 6 -15.40 -14.28 -45.83
C ILE A 6 -15.12 -14.75 -47.26
N ILE A 7 -14.90 -16.04 -47.44
CA ILE A 7 -14.54 -16.63 -48.75
C ILE A 7 -15.79 -16.97 -49.57
N GLY A 8 -16.93 -17.19 -48.90
CA GLY A 8 -18.21 -17.44 -49.54
C GLY A 8 -19.37 -17.34 -48.55
N ILE A 9 -20.51 -16.89 -49.06
CA ILE A 9 -21.81 -16.91 -48.39
C ILE A 9 -22.72 -17.71 -49.34
N ASP A 10 -23.39 -18.75 -48.85
CA ASP A 10 -24.41 -19.48 -49.61
C ASP A 10 -25.74 -19.49 -48.86
N ASN A 11 -26.82 -19.87 -49.57
CA ASN A 11 -28.19 -19.90 -49.04
C ASN A 11 -28.78 -21.32 -49.11
N LYS A 12 -28.01 -22.37 -48.84
CA LYS A 12 -28.48 -23.76 -48.97
C LYS A 12 -29.37 -24.28 -47.82
N GLY A 13 -30.34 -23.46 -47.37
CA GLY A 13 -31.63 -24.03 -46.94
C GLY A 13 -32.15 -23.74 -45.53
N SER A 14 -32.15 -22.50 -45.04
CA SER A 14 -33.09 -22.10 -43.98
C SER A 14 -33.45 -20.62 -44.11
N SER A 15 -34.70 -20.26 -43.75
CA SER A 15 -35.33 -18.92 -43.64
C SER A 15 -34.36 -17.72 -43.53
N PRO A 16 -34.70 -16.52 -44.04
CA PRO A 16 -33.76 -15.51 -44.54
C PRO A 16 -32.58 -15.28 -43.59
N GLY A 17 -31.48 -15.97 -43.85
CA GLY A 17 -30.30 -15.99 -43.02
C GLY A 17 -29.13 -16.48 -43.85
N PHE A 18 -28.00 -15.76 -43.74
CA PHE A 18 -26.76 -16.09 -44.41
C PHE A 18 -25.95 -17.01 -43.52
N ASP A 19 -25.54 -18.18 -44.04
CA ASP A 19 -24.67 -19.09 -43.31
C ASP A 19 -23.21 -18.94 -43.75
N LEU A 20 -22.28 -19.00 -42.79
CA LEU A 20 -20.86 -18.81 -43.05
C LEU A 20 -20.24 -20.12 -43.56
N VAL A 21 -20.01 -20.20 -44.87
CA VAL A 21 -19.53 -21.43 -45.53
C VAL A 21 -18.06 -21.74 -45.19
N SER A 22 -17.22 -20.71 -45.08
CA SER A 22 -15.84 -20.90 -44.62
C SER A 22 -15.22 -19.57 -44.16
N VAL A 23 -14.62 -19.61 -42.98
CA VAL A 23 -13.82 -18.54 -42.41
C VAL A 23 -12.37 -18.98 -42.44
N LYS A 24 -11.52 -18.25 -43.16
CA LYS A 24 -10.08 -18.47 -43.15
C LYS A 24 -9.40 -17.33 -42.41
N ALA A 25 -8.66 -17.66 -41.36
CA ALA A 25 -7.71 -16.73 -40.77
C ALA A 25 -6.65 -16.40 -41.82
N LEU A 26 -6.42 -15.11 -42.08
CA LEU A 26 -5.38 -14.66 -42.98
C LEU A 26 -4.02 -14.89 -42.31
N VAL A 27 -3.17 -15.70 -42.94
CA VAL A 27 -1.77 -15.88 -42.53
C VAL A 27 -1.04 -14.57 -42.82
N GLY A 28 -0.47 -13.95 -41.77
CA GLY A 28 0.21 -12.65 -41.84
C GLY A 28 -0.39 -11.56 -40.93
N ALA A 29 -1.47 -11.85 -40.20
CA ALA A 29 -2.07 -10.93 -39.22
C ALA A 29 -1.78 -11.31 -37.75
N ILE A 30 -0.73 -12.10 -37.50
CA ILE A 30 -0.22 -12.41 -36.17
C ILE A 30 1.06 -11.59 -36.01
N GLY A 31 0.98 -10.46 -35.32
CA GLY A 31 2.19 -9.82 -34.79
C GLY A 31 2.93 -10.80 -33.88
N PRO A 32 4.21 -10.53 -33.55
CA PRO A 32 4.88 -11.28 -32.50
C PRO A 32 3.98 -11.34 -31.25
N PRO A 33 3.95 -12.46 -30.53
CA PRO A 33 3.22 -12.52 -29.26
C PRO A 33 3.69 -11.35 -28.37
N PRO A 34 2.77 -10.65 -27.69
CA PRO A 34 3.18 -9.58 -26.78
C PRO A 34 4.08 -10.16 -25.69
N SER A 35 5.23 -9.51 -25.48
CA SER A 35 6.12 -9.83 -24.37
C SER A 35 5.40 -9.56 -23.05
N LEU A 36 5.50 -10.48 -22.10
CA LEU A 36 5.00 -10.32 -20.74
C LEU A 36 6.18 -10.27 -19.78
N TYR A 37 6.07 -9.41 -18.76
CA TYR A 37 7.03 -9.29 -17.68
C TYR A 37 6.35 -9.44 -16.33
N LEU A 38 7.02 -10.12 -15.41
CA LEU A 38 6.54 -10.36 -14.06
C LEU A 38 6.87 -9.17 -13.15
N LEU A 39 5.87 -8.63 -12.49
CA LEU A 39 6.04 -7.70 -11.38
C LEU A 39 5.79 -8.43 -10.06
N SER A 40 6.81 -8.51 -9.21
CA SER A 40 6.71 -9.07 -7.87
C SER A 40 6.86 -7.98 -6.81
N VAL A 41 5.93 -7.91 -5.85
CA VAL A 41 5.94 -6.89 -4.80
C VAL A 41 6.13 -7.55 -3.43
N ASN A 42 7.26 -7.26 -2.80
CA ASN A 42 7.59 -7.74 -1.47
C ASN A 42 7.12 -6.76 -0.40
N LYS A 43 6.60 -7.31 0.70
CA LYS A 43 6.28 -6.55 1.91
C LYS A 43 7.23 -6.97 3.02
N ILE A 44 7.95 -6.01 3.60
CA ILE A 44 8.91 -6.24 4.69
C ILE A 44 8.68 -5.26 5.84
N GLY A 45 9.39 -5.49 6.94
CA GLY A 45 9.37 -4.65 8.13
C GLY A 45 8.50 -5.21 9.25
N THR A 46 8.34 -4.44 10.33
CA THR A 46 7.62 -4.86 11.54
C THR A 46 6.14 -4.50 11.51
N GLY A 47 5.71 -3.65 10.57
CA GLY A 47 4.34 -3.18 10.42
C GLY A 47 3.53 -4.03 9.44
N SER A 48 2.21 -3.81 9.44
CA SER A 48 1.28 -4.38 8.47
C SER A 48 0.68 -3.30 7.57
N GLY A 49 0.29 -3.75 6.38
CA GLY A 49 -0.19 -2.87 5.33
C GLY A 49 -0.60 -3.64 4.09
N LYS A 50 -1.33 -2.95 3.22
CA LYS A 50 -1.80 -3.43 1.92
C LYS A 50 -1.15 -2.60 0.83
N ILE A 51 -0.83 -3.23 -0.28
CA ILE A 51 -0.33 -2.55 -1.48
C ILE A 51 -1.36 -2.77 -2.57
N ARG A 52 -1.75 -1.71 -3.26
CA ARG A 52 -2.69 -1.76 -4.38
C ARG A 52 -1.99 -1.33 -5.65
N GLY A 53 -2.10 -2.15 -6.70
CA GLY A 53 -1.68 -1.83 -8.07
C GLY A 53 -2.86 -1.49 -8.98
N ILE A 54 -2.68 -0.54 -9.89
CA ILE A 54 -3.60 -0.18 -10.98
C ILE A 54 -2.77 -0.15 -12.28
N PRO A 55 -3.23 -0.69 -13.42
CA PRO A 55 -4.61 -1.12 -13.73
C PRO A 55 -4.99 -2.55 -13.35
N LEU A 56 -4.07 -3.46 -13.04
CA LEU A 56 -4.38 -4.86 -12.74
C LEU A 56 -4.00 -5.24 -11.31
N GLY A 57 -4.92 -5.95 -10.65
CA GLY A 57 -4.68 -7.14 -9.83
C GLY A 57 -3.94 -7.02 -8.51
N ILE A 58 -2.78 -6.34 -8.47
CA ILE A 58 -1.85 -6.45 -7.34
C ILE A 58 -2.53 -5.95 -6.07
N ASN A 59 -2.73 -6.89 -5.15
CA ASN A 59 -3.26 -6.65 -3.83
C ASN A 59 -2.49 -7.52 -2.85
N CYS A 60 -1.38 -6.98 -2.34
CA CYS A 60 -0.49 -7.64 -1.39
C CYS A 60 -1.07 -7.81 0.03
N SER A 61 -2.37 -8.09 0.08
CA SER A 61 -3.00 -8.85 1.15
C SER A 61 -2.85 -10.35 0.90
N ASP A 62 -3.01 -10.81 -0.36
CA ASP A 62 -3.01 -12.23 -0.75
C ASP A 62 -2.24 -12.51 -2.06
N ASP A 63 -2.22 -11.55 -3.00
CA ASP A 63 -1.58 -11.69 -4.31
C ASP A 63 -0.63 -10.51 -4.60
N CYS A 64 0.65 -10.85 -4.73
CA CYS A 64 1.75 -9.90 -4.88
C CYS A 64 2.48 -9.99 -6.22
N GLU A 65 2.04 -10.88 -7.12
CA GLU A 65 2.74 -11.14 -8.37
C GLU A 65 1.76 -11.08 -9.54
N GLU A 66 2.06 -10.26 -10.54
CA GLU A 66 1.20 -10.15 -11.72
C GLU A 66 2.03 -9.93 -12.98
N SER A 67 1.56 -10.48 -14.10
CA SER A 67 2.24 -10.36 -15.40
C SER A 67 1.62 -9.27 -16.25
N TYR A 68 2.43 -8.33 -16.72
CA TYR A 68 1.99 -7.21 -17.53
C TYR A 68 2.61 -7.26 -18.92
N VAL A 69 1.88 -6.73 -19.90
CA VAL A 69 2.41 -6.51 -21.24
C VAL A 69 3.53 -5.47 -21.18
N GLU A 70 4.58 -5.70 -21.96
CA GLU A 70 5.69 -4.76 -22.13
C GLU A 70 5.19 -3.32 -22.37
N GLY A 71 5.79 -2.38 -21.64
CA GLY A 71 5.48 -0.96 -21.69
C GLY A 71 4.26 -0.54 -20.87
N THR A 72 3.59 -1.46 -20.16
CA THR A 72 2.49 -1.11 -19.25
C THR A 72 3.02 -0.30 -18.08
N GLU A 73 2.31 0.78 -17.74
CA GLU A 73 2.56 1.57 -16.53
C GLU A 73 1.68 1.05 -15.39
N VAL A 74 2.32 0.76 -14.26
CA VAL A 74 1.66 0.26 -13.05
C VAL A 74 1.87 1.27 -11.93
N ALA A 75 0.77 1.77 -11.36
CA ALA A 75 0.78 2.64 -10.19
C ALA A 75 0.55 1.81 -8.93
N LEU A 76 1.51 1.84 -8.01
CA LEU A 76 1.50 1.18 -6.71
C LEU A 76 1.31 2.19 -5.59
N SER A 77 0.31 1.91 -4.75
CA SER A 77 0.00 2.69 -3.54
C SER A 77 0.07 1.81 -2.31
N ALA A 78 0.77 2.27 -1.27
CA ALA A 78 0.86 1.60 0.03
C ALA A 78 -0.17 2.18 1.00
N ILE A 79 -0.96 1.31 1.61
CA ILE A 79 -2.00 1.66 2.57
C ILE A 79 -1.65 0.95 3.89
N PRO A 80 -1.05 1.65 4.86
CA PRO A 80 -0.74 1.05 6.15
C PRO A 80 -2.01 0.68 6.93
N GLU A 81 -1.96 -0.39 7.71
CA GLU A 81 -3.03 -0.75 8.64
C GLU A 81 -2.89 0.00 9.98
N SER A 82 -3.91 -0.09 10.83
CA SER A 82 -3.91 0.57 12.14
C SER A 82 -2.73 0.14 13.00
N GLY A 83 -1.98 1.10 13.53
CA GLY A 83 -0.77 0.84 14.34
C GLY A 83 0.50 0.59 13.52
N SER A 84 0.46 0.81 12.21
CA SER A 84 1.61 0.75 11.31
C SER A 84 1.72 2.03 10.47
N TYR A 85 2.91 2.29 9.94
CA TYR A 85 3.13 3.32 8.94
C TYR A 85 3.98 2.78 7.79
N PHE A 86 3.79 3.38 6.61
CA PHE A 86 4.59 3.07 5.43
C PHE A 86 5.88 3.90 5.46
N GLU A 87 7.02 3.23 5.39
CA GLU A 87 8.34 3.85 5.57
C GLU A 87 8.99 4.24 4.25
N THR A 88 9.07 3.32 3.28
CA THR A 88 9.64 3.60 1.96
C THR A 88 9.36 2.48 0.96
N TRP A 89 9.38 2.84 -0.33
CA TRP A 89 9.61 1.93 -1.43
C TRP A 89 11.11 1.72 -1.67
N SER A 90 11.47 0.55 -2.19
CA SER A 90 12.81 0.25 -2.69
C SER A 90 12.75 -0.81 -3.78
N GLY A 91 13.78 -0.87 -4.64
CA GLY A 91 13.85 -1.83 -5.74
C GLY A 91 13.09 -1.38 -7.00
N GLY A 92 13.50 -1.95 -8.14
CA GLY A 92 13.03 -1.50 -9.45
C GLY A 92 13.26 0.00 -9.66
N GLU A 93 12.23 0.70 -10.13
CA GLU A 93 12.22 2.15 -10.34
C GLU A 93 11.54 2.93 -9.19
N CYS A 94 11.21 2.25 -8.07
CA CYS A 94 10.53 2.86 -6.93
C CYS A 94 11.49 3.31 -5.83
N SER A 95 11.32 4.54 -5.37
CA SER A 95 11.99 5.05 -4.17
C SER A 95 11.16 6.12 -3.46
N GLY A 96 11.36 6.27 -2.15
CA GLY A 96 10.67 7.26 -1.33
C GLY A 96 9.29 6.80 -0.83
N THR A 97 8.48 7.76 -0.38
CA THR A 97 7.25 7.51 0.39
C THR A 97 5.95 7.78 -0.37
N GLY A 98 6.03 8.36 -1.56
CA GLY A 98 4.86 8.64 -2.40
C GLY A 98 4.33 7.40 -3.12
N ASP A 99 3.26 7.58 -3.91
CA ASP A 99 2.84 6.56 -4.87
C ASP A 99 3.98 6.28 -5.86
N CYS A 100 4.20 5.01 -6.17
CA CYS A 100 5.21 4.63 -7.14
C CYS A 100 4.56 4.29 -8.49
N VAL A 101 5.08 4.86 -9.57
CA VAL A 101 4.69 4.47 -10.93
C VAL A 101 5.89 3.83 -11.61
N VAL A 102 5.73 2.60 -12.10
CA VAL A 102 6.77 1.85 -12.81
C VAL A 102 6.31 1.48 -14.20
N LYS A 103 7.24 1.44 -15.14
CA LYS A 103 6.98 0.96 -16.49
C LYS A 103 7.66 -0.39 -16.71
N LEU A 104 6.86 -1.43 -16.96
CA LEU A 104 7.39 -2.78 -17.12
C LEU A 104 8.02 -3.00 -18.50
N ASN A 105 9.35 -2.92 -18.56
CA ASN A 105 10.14 -3.30 -19.74
C ASN A 105 11.03 -4.54 -19.49
N SER A 106 11.00 -5.07 -18.27
CA SER A 106 11.67 -6.30 -17.83
C SER A 106 10.96 -6.81 -16.58
N ASP A 107 11.30 -8.03 -16.14
CA ASP A 107 10.87 -8.51 -14.81
C ASP A 107 11.41 -7.55 -13.73
N MET A 108 10.58 -7.26 -12.74
CA MET A 108 10.88 -6.30 -11.68
C MET A 108 10.41 -6.80 -10.32
N THR A 109 11.22 -6.50 -9.30
CA THR A 109 10.86 -6.72 -7.90
C THR A 109 10.90 -5.41 -7.15
N ILE A 110 9.79 -5.06 -6.50
CA ILE A 110 9.64 -3.84 -5.70
C ILE A 110 9.38 -4.26 -4.26
N THR A 111 9.96 -3.55 -3.30
CA THR A 111 9.82 -3.83 -1.88
C THR A 111 9.22 -2.64 -1.16
N ALA A 112 8.14 -2.87 -0.43
CA ALA A 112 7.50 -1.94 0.47
C ALA A 112 7.89 -2.24 1.92
N THR A 113 8.40 -1.24 2.63
CA THR A 113 8.70 -1.37 4.06
C THR A 113 7.59 -0.75 4.89
N PHE A 114 6.99 -1.55 5.78
CA PHE A 114 6.04 -1.09 6.78
C PHE A 114 6.65 -1.28 8.17
N THR A 115 6.47 -0.29 9.04
CA THR A 115 7.00 -0.32 10.40
C THR A 115 5.85 -0.15 11.40
N SER A 116 5.86 -0.97 12.45
CA SER A 116 4.89 -0.88 13.54
C SER A 116 5.18 0.37 14.36
N GLY A 117 4.14 1.17 14.62
CA GLY A 117 4.23 2.37 15.43
C GLY A 117 2.86 3.02 15.57
N SER A 118 2.45 3.31 16.81
CA SER A 118 1.39 4.29 17.05
C SER A 118 1.90 5.66 16.66
N ASN A 119 1.11 6.45 15.94
CA ASN A 119 1.42 7.79 15.41
C ASN A 119 1.82 8.88 16.46
N CYS A 120 2.23 8.50 17.65
CA CYS A 120 2.98 9.32 18.60
C CYS A 120 4.48 8.97 18.67
N GLU A 121 4.90 7.85 18.09
CA GLU A 121 6.30 7.42 17.98
C GLU A 121 6.81 7.75 16.57
N GLY A 122 7.59 8.82 16.42
CA GLY A 122 8.22 9.15 15.13
C GLY A 122 8.47 10.63 14.86
N LEU A 123 7.86 11.54 15.62
CA LEU A 123 8.23 12.97 15.58
C LEU A 123 9.29 13.34 16.63
N TYR A 124 9.49 12.47 17.63
CA TYR A 124 10.47 12.63 18.71
C TYR A 124 11.08 11.27 19.03
N THR A 125 12.40 11.19 19.19
CA THR A 125 13.11 9.99 19.65
C THR A 125 12.71 9.66 21.09
N GLN A 126 12.83 8.39 21.52
CA GLN A 126 12.53 7.97 22.90
C GLN A 126 13.24 8.85 23.94
N LYS A 127 14.49 9.26 23.67
CA LYS A 127 15.25 10.17 24.51
C LYS A 127 14.66 11.59 24.57
N GLN A 128 14.15 12.11 23.45
CA GLN A 128 13.45 13.40 23.42
C GLN A 128 12.11 13.32 24.13
N VAL A 129 11.39 12.20 24.01
CA VAL A 129 10.14 11.94 24.72
C VAL A 129 10.40 11.80 26.22
N ASP A 130 11.42 11.05 26.64
CA ASP A 130 11.83 10.90 28.04
C ASP A 130 12.27 12.24 28.66
N GLU A 131 12.97 13.11 27.89
CA GLU A 131 13.35 14.46 28.33
C GLU A 131 12.14 15.42 28.42
N ILE A 132 11.19 15.36 27.48
CA ILE A 132 9.95 16.17 27.51
C ILE A 132 9.03 15.70 28.65
N ILE A 133 8.88 14.39 28.80
CA ILE A 133 8.09 13.74 29.85
C ILE A 133 8.73 14.03 31.21
N SER A 134 10.04 13.96 31.37
CA SER A 134 10.71 14.32 32.64
C SER A 134 10.43 15.77 33.05
N ASN A 135 10.41 16.72 32.09
CA ASN A 135 10.11 18.12 32.38
C ASN A 135 8.62 18.38 32.72
N ILE A 136 7.70 17.60 32.16
CA ILE A 136 6.25 17.69 32.45
C ILE A 136 5.88 16.93 33.74
N LEU A 137 6.45 15.73 33.95
CA LEU A 137 6.20 14.88 35.11
C LEU A 137 6.78 15.49 36.40
N CYS A 138 7.88 16.26 36.34
CA CYS A 138 8.39 16.99 37.52
C CYS A 138 7.39 18.01 38.10
N TRP A 139 6.36 18.41 37.34
CA TRP A 139 5.35 19.40 37.77
C TRP A 139 4.00 18.77 38.10
N GLY A 140 3.69 17.58 37.56
CA GLY A 140 2.37 16.96 37.63
C GLY A 140 2.32 15.57 38.26
N ASP A 141 3.43 14.84 38.32
CA ASP A 141 3.51 13.49 38.89
C ASP A 141 4.10 13.55 40.31
N THR A 142 3.21 13.79 41.27
CA THR A 142 3.59 13.96 42.69
C THR A 142 3.91 12.64 43.42
N ASN A 143 3.67 11.48 42.79
CA ASN A 143 3.88 10.16 43.40
C ASN A 143 4.94 9.31 42.66
N ASN A 144 5.47 9.82 41.54
CA ASN A 144 6.52 9.22 40.73
C ASN A 144 6.14 7.82 40.20
N ASP A 145 4.88 7.65 39.79
CA ASP A 145 4.36 6.42 39.20
C ASP A 145 4.34 6.43 37.66
N GLY A 146 4.78 7.54 37.06
CA GLY A 146 4.89 7.72 35.61
C GLY A 146 3.56 8.03 34.93
N LYS A 147 2.52 8.41 35.69
CA LYS A 147 1.19 8.76 35.17
C LYS A 147 0.73 10.10 35.74
N ILE A 148 -0.11 10.78 34.97
CA ILE A 148 -0.87 11.95 35.44
C ILE A 148 -2.35 11.59 35.35
N GLY A 149 -3.01 11.45 36.49
CA GLY A 149 -4.38 11.00 36.62
C GLY A 149 -5.12 11.64 37.80
N LEU A 150 -6.27 11.04 38.14
CA LEU A 150 -7.16 11.56 39.19
C LEU A 150 -6.47 11.57 40.57
N SER A 151 -5.53 10.66 40.81
CA SER A 151 -4.74 10.57 42.03
C SER A 151 -3.89 11.81 42.26
N GLU A 152 -3.23 12.33 41.23
CA GLU A 152 -2.37 13.51 41.29
C GLU A 152 -3.21 14.79 41.42
N ALA A 153 -4.36 14.85 40.73
CA ALA A 153 -5.32 15.94 40.89
C ALA A 153 -5.89 16.01 42.33
N ILE A 154 -6.20 14.85 42.93
CA ILE A 154 -6.60 14.75 44.34
C ILE A 154 -5.45 15.12 45.27
N HIS A 155 -4.21 14.73 44.94
CA HIS A 155 -3.02 15.07 45.74
C HIS A 155 -2.74 16.57 45.74
N ALA A 156 -2.80 17.22 44.57
CA ALA A 156 -2.64 18.66 44.41
C ALA A 156 -3.70 19.45 45.22
N LEU A 157 -4.95 18.98 45.23
CA LEU A 157 -6.03 19.57 46.02
C LEU A 157 -5.78 19.45 47.54
N ARG A 158 -5.18 18.34 47.99
CA ARG A 158 -4.78 18.15 49.40
C ARG A 158 -3.62 19.05 49.80
N VAL A 159 -2.64 19.25 48.93
CA VAL A 159 -1.51 20.16 49.20
C VAL A 159 -1.96 21.61 49.32
N THR A 160 -2.87 22.08 48.47
CA THR A 160 -3.40 23.46 48.54
C THR A 160 -4.27 23.71 49.77
N THR A 161 -5.12 22.74 50.16
CA THR A 161 -5.91 22.85 51.41
C THR A 161 -5.07 22.82 52.69
N CYS A 162 -3.85 22.27 52.64
CA CYS A 162 -2.88 22.37 53.74
C CYS A 162 -2.19 23.74 53.82
N ILE A 163 -2.13 24.50 52.72
CA ILE A 163 -1.61 25.88 52.70
C ILE A 163 -2.62 26.84 53.36
N ASP A 164 -3.91 26.64 53.15
CA ASP A 164 -4.97 27.50 53.74
C ASP A 164 -5.11 27.36 55.27
N LYS A 165 -4.61 26.28 55.89
CA LYS A 165 -4.62 26.10 57.36
C LYS A 165 -3.48 26.79 58.11
N LYS A 166 -2.54 27.42 57.40
CA LYS A 166 -1.38 28.11 57.98
C LYS A 166 -1.49 29.65 57.95
N ARG A 167 -2.72 30.19 57.84
CA ARG A 167 -2.97 31.63 57.91
C ARG A 167 -3.84 32.01 59.09
#